data_AF-A0A350IHE5-F1
#
_entry.id   AF-A0A350IHE5-F1
#
_cell.length_a   1.000
_cell.length_b   1.000
_cell.length_c   1.000
_cell.angle_alpha   90.00
_cell.angle_beta   90.00
_cell.angle_gamma   90.00
#
_symmetry.space_group_name_H-M   'P 1'
#
loop_
_entity.id
_entity.type
_entity.pdbx_description
1 polymer ?
#
loop_
_entity_poly.entity_id
_entity_poly.type
_entity_poly.pdbx_seq_one_letter_code
_entity_poly.pdbx_strand_id
1 'polypeptide(L)'
;MNYGEFINELNVLFPETTPEMAEKFRAMEGLYNDWNAKINVISRKDIGSLYVRHVLHSLAIAGYLKEVRPEVFEEWTRGTGISVLDLGTGGGFP
;
A
#
# COMPACT_ATOMS: atom_id res chain seq x y z
N MET A 1 -8.53 -9.20 -6.72
CA MET A 1 -8.25 -7.92 -7.38
C MET A 1 -6.94 -8.05 -8.11
N ASN A 2 -6.94 -7.91 -9.43
CA ASN A 2 -5.72 -7.86 -10.23
C ASN A 2 -5.11 -6.45 -10.22
N TYR A 3 -3.90 -6.28 -10.75
CA TYR A 3 -3.22 -4.97 -10.80
C TYR A 3 -4.03 -3.88 -11.53
N GLY A 4 -4.73 -4.23 -12.62
CA GLY A 4 -5.53 -3.28 -13.40
C GLY A 4 -6.73 -2.73 -12.62
N GLU A 5 -7.44 -3.59 -11.90
CA GLU A 5 -8.51 -3.18 -10.98
C GLU A 5 -7.94 -2.32 -9.85
N PHE A 6 -6.82 -2.76 -9.25
CA PHE A 6 -6.16 -2.04 -8.17
C PHE A 6 -5.74 -0.62 -8.57
N ILE A 7 -5.08 -0.46 -9.72
CA ILE A 7 -4.55 0.85 -10.12
C ILE A 7 -5.68 1.83 -10.47
N ASN A 8 -6.79 1.32 -11.01
CA ASN A 8 -7.97 2.15 -11.26
C ASN A 8 -8.55 2.70 -9.95
N GLU A 9 -8.74 1.85 -8.94
CA GLU A 9 -9.20 2.28 -7.62
C GLU A 9 -8.20 3.23 -6.95
N LEU A 10 -6.90 2.92 -7.03
CA LEU A 10 -5.85 3.76 -6.47
C LEU A 10 -5.87 5.17 -7.06
N ASN A 11 -6.05 5.31 -8.38
CA ASN A 11 -6.10 6.62 -9.03
C ASN A 11 -7.35 7.43 -8.66
N VAL A 12 -8.45 6.78 -8.29
CA VAL A 12 -9.64 7.46 -7.76
C VAL A 12 -9.39 7.98 -6.35
N LEU A 13 -8.81 7.15 -5.48
CA LEU A 13 -8.53 7.50 -4.09
C LEU A 13 -7.36 8.49 -3.95
N PHE A 14 -6.34 8.34 -4.79
CA PHE A 14 -5.11 9.12 -4.80
C PHE A 14 -4.78 9.60 -6.23
N PRO A 15 -5.48 10.63 -6.74
CA PRO A 15 -5.22 11.22 -8.07
C PRO A 15 -3.77 11.72 -8.27
N GLU A 16 -3.05 11.96 -7.18
CA GLU A 16 -1.64 12.32 -7.11
C GLU A 16 -0.67 11.17 -7.40
N THR A 17 -1.18 9.94 -7.63
CA THR A 17 -0.38 8.76 -7.95
C THR A 17 0.47 9.00 -9.21
N THR A 18 1.79 9.01 -9.04
CA THR A 18 2.72 9.20 -10.15
C THR A 18 2.99 7.89 -10.90
N PRO A 19 3.49 7.94 -12.15
CA PRO A 19 3.91 6.75 -12.87
C PRO A 19 4.95 5.91 -12.11
N GLU A 20 5.85 6.56 -11.36
CA GLU A 20 6.83 5.87 -10.52
C GLU A 20 6.16 5.12 -9.34
N MET A 21 5.17 5.73 -8.69
CA MET A 21 4.40 5.08 -7.63
C MET A 21 3.64 3.87 -8.18
N ALA A 22 2.98 4.03 -9.32
CA ALA A 22 2.26 2.95 -10.00
C ALA A 22 3.19 1.77 -10.32
N GLU A 23 4.39 2.04 -10.83
CA GLU A 23 5.37 0.99 -11.12
C GLU A 23 5.82 0.25 -9.86
N LYS A 24 6.05 0.98 -8.76
CA LYS A 24 6.38 0.36 -7.46
C LYS A 24 5.27 -0.60 -7.00
N PHE A 25 4.00 -0.21 -7.11
CA PHE A 25 2.87 -1.10 -6.78
C PHE A 25 2.76 -2.30 -7.74
N ARG A 26 3.07 -2.12 -9.03
CA ARG A 26 3.09 -3.24 -9.98
C ARG A 26 4.14 -4.27 -9.62
N ALA A 27 5.34 -3.81 -9.25
CA ALA A 27 6.45 -4.68 -8.87
C ALA A 27 6.16 -5.51 -7.61
N MET A 28 5.28 -5.03 -6.72
CA MET A 28 4.96 -5.74 -5.46
C MET A 28 4.46 -7.16 -5.71
N GLU A 29 3.55 -7.42 -6.66
CA GLU A 29 2.99 -8.76 -6.85
C GLU A 29 4.07 -9.82 -7.13
N GLY A 30 5.01 -9.51 -8.04
CA GLY A 30 6.13 -10.40 -8.33
C GLY A 30 7.05 -10.59 -7.13
N LEU A 31 7.40 -9.49 -6.45
CA LEU A 31 8.29 -9.52 -5.28
C LEU A 31 7.69 -10.33 -4.13
N TYR A 32 6.43 -10.10 -3.79
CA TYR A 32 5.76 -10.83 -2.72
C TYR A 32 5.59 -12.30 -3.06
N ASN A 33 5.25 -12.65 -4.30
CA ASN A 33 5.14 -14.06 -4.71
C ASN A 33 6.49 -14.79 -4.61
N ASP A 34 7.58 -14.18 -5.07
CA ASP A 34 8.92 -14.78 -4.98
C ASP A 34 9.36 -14.97 -3.52
N TRP A 35 9.15 -13.95 -2.68
CA TRP A 35 9.50 -14.05 -1.25
C TRP A 35 8.61 -15.03 -0.50
N ASN A 36 7.29 -15.08 -0.78
CA ASN A 36 6.37 -16.03 -0.14
C ASN A 36 6.70 -17.49 -0.46
N ALA A 37 7.34 -17.76 -1.60
CA ALA A 37 7.83 -19.09 -1.96
C ALA A 37 9.04 -19.52 -1.12
N LYS A 38 9.80 -18.56 -0.58
CA LYS A 38 11.03 -18.79 0.22
C LYS A 38 10.76 -18.77 1.72
N ILE A 39 9.99 -17.79 2.18
CA ILE A 39 9.65 -17.55 3.59
C ILE A 39 8.21 -17.06 3.68
N ASN A 40 7.52 -17.35 4.79
CA ASN A 40 6.14 -16.90 4.95
C ASN A 40 6.11 -15.41 5.35
N VAL A 41 5.95 -14.50 4.37
CA VAL A 41 5.78 -13.05 4.63
C VAL A 41 4.32 -12.64 4.67
N ILE A 42 3.48 -13.29 3.86
CA ILE A 42 2.02 -13.19 3.85
C ILE A 42 1.44 -14.58 4.02
N SER A 43 0.29 -14.68 4.70
CA SER A 43 -0.49 -15.92 4.78
C SER A 43 -0.67 -16.55 3.39
N ARG A 44 -0.41 -17.86 3.26
CA ARG A 44 -0.55 -18.58 1.98
C ARG A 44 -1.98 -18.55 1.42
N LYS A 45 -2.98 -18.31 2.29
CA LYS A 45 -4.38 -18.15 1.89
C LYS A 45 -4.66 -16.78 1.27
N ASP A 46 -3.80 -15.79 1.54
CA ASP A 46 -4.06 -14.38 1.25
C ASP A 46 -3.14 -13.80 0.18
N ILE A 47 -2.03 -14.47 -0.16
CA ILE A 47 -1.08 -14.00 -1.18
C ILE A 47 -1.73 -13.72 -2.54
N GLY A 48 -2.72 -14.54 -2.95
CA GLY A 48 -3.48 -14.33 -4.19
C GLY A 48 -4.45 -13.13 -4.14
N SER A 49 -4.57 -12.47 -2.99
CA SER A 49 -5.38 -11.26 -2.76
C SER A 49 -4.51 -10.09 -2.26
N LEU A 50 -3.21 -10.07 -2.59
CA LEU A 50 -2.24 -9.06 -2.18
C LEU A 50 -2.78 -7.62 -2.25
N TYR A 51 -3.26 -7.20 -3.41
CA TYR A 51 -3.67 -5.80 -3.63
C TYR A 51 -4.83 -5.37 -2.72
N VAL A 52 -5.85 -6.22 -2.56
CA VAL A 52 -7.02 -5.84 -1.76
C VAL A 52 -6.77 -6.06 -0.26
N ARG A 53 -6.22 -7.21 0.13
CA ARG A 53 -6.11 -7.60 1.55
C ARG A 53 -4.92 -6.96 2.27
N HIS A 54 -3.88 -6.58 1.53
CA HIS A 54 -2.68 -6.00 2.11
C HIS A 54 -2.50 -4.56 1.63
N VAL A 55 -2.36 -4.32 0.33
CA VAL A 55 -2.01 -2.98 -0.17
C VAL A 55 -3.11 -1.94 0.10
N LEU A 56 -4.34 -2.17 -0.37
CA LEU A 56 -5.45 -1.22 -0.18
C LEU A 56 -5.85 -1.08 1.29
N HIS A 57 -5.89 -2.18 2.05
CA HIS A 57 -6.12 -2.11 3.49
C HIS A 57 -5.07 -1.24 4.21
N SER A 58 -3.81 -1.31 3.80
CA SER A 58 -2.76 -0.46 4.35
C SER A 58 -2.97 1.01 3.99
N LEU A 59 -3.32 1.26 2.73
CA LEU A 59 -3.61 2.60 2.23
C LEU A 59 -4.88 3.20 2.84
N ALA A 60 -5.76 2.40 3.45
CA ALA A 60 -6.93 2.91 4.15
C ALA A 60 -6.57 3.87 5.30
N ILE A 61 -5.40 3.70 5.93
CA ILE A 61 -4.90 4.65 6.94
C ILE A 61 -4.67 6.03 6.31
N ALA A 62 -3.98 6.06 5.17
CA ALA A 62 -3.73 7.29 4.41
C ALA A 62 -5.04 7.87 3.84
N GLY A 63 -5.95 7.04 3.34
CA GLY A 63 -7.26 7.45 2.85
C GLY A 63 -8.13 8.07 3.95
N TYR A 64 -8.15 7.47 5.15
CA TYR A 64 -8.82 8.05 6.31
C TYR A 64 -8.26 9.43 6.67
N LEU A 65 -6.93 9.56 6.71
CA LEU A 65 -6.26 10.83 6.94
C LEU A 65 -6.65 11.87 5.88
N LYS A 66 -6.65 11.49 4.61
CA LYS A 66 -7.02 12.38 3.49
C LYS A 66 -8.45 12.90 3.60
N GLU A 67 -9.41 12.03 3.93
CA GLU A 67 -10.84 12.38 4.00
C GLU A 67 -11.23 13.10 5.30
N VAL A 68 -10.73 12.62 6.44
CA VAL A 68 -11.20 13.05 7.77
C VAL A 68 -10.30 14.12 8.39
N ARG A 69 -9.00 14.11 8.07
CA ARG A 69 -7.97 14.99 8.65
C ARG A 69 -7.03 15.52 7.56
N PRO A 70 -7.54 16.20 6.51
CA PRO A 70 -6.75 16.61 5.34
C PRO A 70 -5.54 17.47 5.72
N GLU A 71 -5.61 18.26 6.79
CA GLU A 71 -4.49 19.05 7.30
C GLU A 71 -3.33 18.17 7.79
N VAL A 72 -3.63 17.02 8.40
CA VAL A 72 -2.62 16.05 8.83
C VAL A 72 -2.04 15.33 7.61
N PHE A 73 -2.90 14.95 6.66
CA PHE A 73 -2.45 14.31 5.42
C PHE A 73 -1.49 15.21 4.61
N GLU A 74 -1.83 16.49 4.45
CA GLU A 74 -0.97 17.48 3.79
C GLU A 74 0.36 17.68 4.56
N GLU A 75 0.33 17.78 5.89
CA GLU A 75 1.55 17.90 6.69
C GLU A 75 2.47 16.68 6.51
N TRP A 76 1.90 15.48 6.54
CA TRP A 76 2.64 14.22 6.42
C TRP A 76 3.23 14.01 5.02
N THR A 77 2.50 14.40 3.98
CA THR A 77 2.95 14.24 2.58
C THR A 77 3.93 15.32 2.14
N ARG A 78 4.05 16.44 2.86
CA ARG A 78 5.06 17.49 2.59
C ARG A 78 6.49 17.15 3.04
N GLY A 79 6.67 16.04 3.75
CA GLY A 79 7.97 15.37 3.90
C GLY A 79 8.95 15.98 4.90
N THR A 80 8.51 16.83 5.84
CA THR A 80 9.40 17.38 6.88
C THR A 80 8.86 17.10 8.28
N GLY A 81 9.68 16.47 9.13
CA GLY A 81 9.42 16.39 10.59
C GLY A 81 8.52 15.25 11.04
N ILE A 82 7.91 14.48 10.14
CA ILE A 82 7.06 13.34 10.48
C ILE A 82 7.88 12.05 10.52
N SER A 83 7.71 11.28 11.60
CA SER A 83 8.28 9.94 11.77
C SER A 83 7.15 8.95 11.98
N VAL A 84 7.12 7.91 11.15
CA VAL A 84 6.14 6.81 11.25
C VAL A 84 6.84 5.58 11.79
N LEU A 85 6.25 4.96 12.82
CA LEU A 85 6.72 3.72 13.39
C LEU A 85 5.71 2.61 13.06
N ASP A 86 6.15 1.60 12.30
CA ASP A 86 5.38 0.40 12.01
C ASP A 86 5.93 -0.77 12.85
N LEU A 87 5.19 -1.17 13.89
CA LEU A 87 5.61 -2.20 14.85
C LEU A 87 5.09 -3.57 14.43
N GLY A 88 6.00 -4.50 14.16
CA GLY A 88 5.64 -5.88 13.81
C GLY A 88 5.34 -6.09 12.32
N THR A 89 5.76 -5.16 11.47
CA THR A 89 5.43 -5.09 10.03
C THR A 89 5.67 -6.38 9.23
N GLY A 90 6.62 -7.24 9.62
CA GLY A 90 6.83 -8.56 9.02
C GLY A 90 6.96 -8.53 7.49
N GLY A 91 5.85 -8.72 6.79
CA GLY A 91 5.73 -8.56 5.35
C GLY A 91 5.71 -7.11 4.83
N GLY A 92 5.85 -6.06 5.64
CA GLY A 92 5.95 -4.68 5.16
C GLY A 92 4.61 -3.94 5.00
N PHE A 93 3.56 -4.39 5.69
CA PHE A 93 2.25 -3.76 5.76
C PHE A 93 1.88 -3.58 7.24
N PRO A 94 0.88 -2.75 7.60
CA PRO A 94 0.06 -3.09 8.75
C PRO A 94 -0.37 -4.56 8.72
#